data_AF-A0A8F6UBH2-F1
#
_entry.id   AF-A0A8F6UBH2-F1
#
_cell.length_a   1.000
_cell.length_b   1.000
_cell.length_c   1.000
_cell.angle_alpha   90.00
_cell.angle_beta   90.00
_cell.angle_gamma   90.00
#
_symmetry.space_group_name_H-M   'P 1'
#
loop_
_entity.id
_entity.type
_entity.pdbx_description
1 polymer ?
#
loop_
_entity_poly.entity_id
_entity_poly.type
_entity_poly.pdbx_seq_one_letter_code
_entity_poly.pdbx_strand_id
1 'polypeptide(L)'
;TVDADKNPLFLDETLSRTEFQRITQDLLDRTKTPFNQVIKDAGVTVSEIDHVVLVGGSTRMPAVSELVKELTGGREPNKGVNPDEVVAVGAALQAGVLRGEVKDVLLLDVTPLSL
;
A
#
# COMPACT_ATOMS: atom_id res chain seq x y z
N THR A 1 -3.13 20.96 28.49
CA THR A 1 -3.52 20.29 29.76
C THR A 1 -2.69 20.88 30.87
N VAL A 2 -3.27 21.11 32.05
CA VAL A 2 -2.54 21.66 33.23
C VAL A 2 -2.44 20.60 34.31
N ASP A 3 -1.41 20.65 35.14
CA ASP A 3 -1.30 19.79 36.32
C ASP A 3 -2.29 20.20 37.43
N ALA A 4 -2.26 19.48 38.55
CA ALA A 4 -3.11 19.78 39.71
C ALA A 4 -2.91 21.20 40.27
N ASP A 5 -1.75 21.81 40.01
CA ASP A 5 -1.36 23.15 40.49
C ASP A 5 -1.54 24.23 39.41
N LYS A 6 -2.23 23.91 38.31
CA LYS A 6 -2.53 24.79 37.16
C LYS A 6 -1.31 25.22 36.35
N ASN A 7 -0.19 24.51 36.43
CA ASN A 7 0.96 24.75 35.54
C ASN A 7 0.74 24.09 34.17
N PRO A 8 1.22 24.68 33.07
CA PRO A 8 1.18 24.05 31.74
C PRO A 8 1.99 22.76 31.71
N LEU A 9 1.38 21.66 31.24
CA LEU A 9 2.07 20.41 30.98
C LEU A 9 2.64 20.37 29.57
N PHE A 10 3.88 19.88 29.44
CA PHE A 10 4.56 19.67 28.17
C PHE A 10 4.92 18.19 28.04
N LEU A 11 4.68 17.62 26.85
CA LEU A 11 5.11 16.27 26.50
C LEU A 11 6.29 16.40 25.54
N ASP A 12 7.45 15.91 25.97
CA ASP A 12 8.66 15.80 25.15
C ASP A 12 9.14 14.35 25.21
N GLU A 13 8.99 13.63 24.10
CA GLU A 13 9.29 12.21 23.99
C GLU A 13 9.99 11.92 22.66
N THR A 14 11.02 11.08 22.70
CA THR A 14 11.74 10.65 21.50
C THR A 14 11.20 9.31 21.01
N LEU A 15 10.55 9.32 19.84
CA LEU A 15 10.08 8.10 19.19
C LEU A 15 11.09 7.60 18.16
N SER A 16 11.72 6.46 18.45
CA SER A 16 12.62 5.80 17.49
C SER A 16 11.84 5.07 16.39
N ARG A 17 12.49 4.84 15.25
CA ARG A 17 11.93 4.02 14.17
C ARG A 17 11.57 2.60 14.63
N THR A 18 12.47 1.98 15.41
CA THR A 18 12.28 0.62 15.94
C THR A 18 11.03 0.56 16.81
N GLU A 19 10.85 1.56 17.67
CA GLU A 19 9.69 1.64 18.55
C GLU A 19 8.39 1.86 17.75
N PHE A 20 8.40 2.78 16.78
CA PHE A 20 7.25 2.99 15.90
C PHE A 20 6.87 1.71 15.13
N GLN A 21 7.85 1.00 14.57
CA GLN A 21 7.59 -0.27 13.88
C GLN A 21 7.02 -1.32 14.83
N ARG A 22 7.57 -1.42 16.05
CA ARG A 22 7.10 -2.36 17.09
C ARG A 22 5.63 -2.11 17.45
N ILE A 23 5.23 -0.85 17.65
CA ILE A 23 3.84 -0.51 18.03
C ILE A 23 2.86 -0.60 16.88
N THR A 24 3.32 -0.67 15.62
CA THR A 24 2.47 -0.82 14.42
C THR A 24 2.57 -2.20 13.76
N GLN A 25 3.30 -3.13 14.37
CA GLN A 25 3.64 -4.42 13.74
C GLN A 25 2.39 -5.24 13.40
N ASP A 26 1.37 -5.20 14.25
CA ASP A 26 0.09 -5.88 14.05
C ASP A 26 -0.63 -5.40 12.78
N LEU A 27 -0.52 -4.10 12.45
CA LEU A 27 -1.11 -3.52 11.25
C LEU A 27 -0.41 -4.04 9.99
N LEU A 28 0.91 -4.18 10.01
CA LEU A 28 1.67 -4.76 8.90
C LEU A 28 1.34 -6.26 8.75
N ASP A 29 1.31 -7.02 9.83
CA ASP A 29 1.03 -8.46 9.76
C ASP A 29 -0.37 -8.76 9.22
N ARG A 30 -1.36 -7.92 9.53
CA ARG A 30 -2.71 -8.01 8.95
C ARG A 30 -2.76 -7.94 7.42
N THR A 31 -1.74 -7.36 6.77
CA THR A 31 -1.66 -7.27 5.30
C THR A 31 -1.19 -8.57 4.64
N LYS A 32 -0.56 -9.48 5.39
CA LYS A 32 -0.10 -10.78 4.87
C LYS A 32 -1.27 -11.69 4.49
N THR A 33 -2.36 -11.66 5.27
CA THR A 33 -3.56 -12.46 5.00
C THR A 33 -4.20 -12.15 3.65
N PRO A 34 -4.55 -10.89 3.31
CA PRO A 34 -5.14 -10.59 2.01
C PRO A 34 -4.18 -10.85 0.84
N PHE A 35 -2.86 -10.66 1.02
CA PHE A 35 -1.88 -11.03 0.00
C PHE A 35 -1.96 -12.53 -0.34
N ASN A 36 -1.86 -13.41 0.66
CA ASN A 36 -1.91 -14.86 0.42
C ASN A 36 -3.26 -15.31 -0.15
N GLN A 37 -4.35 -14.66 0.27
CA GLN A 37 -5.68 -14.93 -0.25
C GLN A 37 -5.77 -14.61 -1.75
N VAL A 38 -5.26 -13.45 -2.18
CA VAL A 38 -5.32 -13.05 -3.60
C VAL A 38 -4.49 -13.96 -4.50
N ILE A 39 -3.31 -14.40 -4.04
CA ILE A 39 -2.45 -15.34 -4.77
C ILE A 39 -3.19 -16.67 -4.98
N LYS A 40 -3.86 -17.15 -3.93
CA LYS A 40 -4.68 -18.36 -4.00
C LYS A 40 -5.86 -18.21 -4.96
N ASP A 41 -6.59 -17.09 -4.88
CA ASP A 41 -7.79 -16.85 -5.69
C ASP A 41 -7.45 -16.63 -7.17
N ALA A 42 -6.30 -16.01 -7.46
CA ALA A 42 -5.77 -15.87 -8.81
C ALA A 42 -5.23 -17.20 -9.38
N GLY A 43 -4.96 -18.19 -8.53
CA GLY A 43 -4.42 -19.49 -8.94
C GLY A 43 -2.99 -19.41 -9.49
N VAL A 44 -2.24 -18.38 -9.11
CA VAL A 44 -0.85 -18.15 -9.56
C VAL A 44 0.13 -18.40 -8.43
N THR A 45 1.39 -18.57 -8.78
CA THR A 45 2.52 -18.61 -7.84
C THR A 45 3.15 -17.23 -7.70
N VAL A 46 3.80 -16.96 -6.57
CA VAL A 46 4.54 -15.70 -6.34
C VAL A 46 5.63 -15.48 -7.41
N SER A 47 6.20 -16.56 -7.95
CA SER A 47 7.17 -16.51 -9.04
C SER A 47 6.60 -15.98 -10.36
N GLU A 48 5.29 -15.99 -10.56
CA GLU A 48 4.64 -15.48 -11.78
C GLU A 48 4.37 -13.97 -11.73
N ILE A 49 4.65 -13.29 -10.61
CA ILE A 49 4.49 -11.84 -10.50
C ILE A 49 5.66 -11.13 -11.19
N ASP A 50 5.45 -10.50 -12.35
CA ASP A 50 6.53 -9.80 -13.04
C ASP A 50 6.96 -8.49 -12.36
N HIS A 51 5.98 -7.71 -11.93
CA HIS A 51 6.19 -6.37 -11.38
C HIS A 51 5.35 -6.14 -10.11
N VAL A 52 5.95 -5.42 -9.17
CA VAL A 52 5.31 -4.99 -7.93
C VAL A 52 5.18 -3.48 -7.96
N VAL A 53 3.98 -2.95 -7.75
CA VAL A 53 3.73 -1.50 -7.71
C VAL A 53 3.20 -1.14 -6.33
N LEU A 54 3.85 -0.17 -5.67
CA LEU A 54 3.39 0.36 -4.39
C LEU A 54 2.55 1.62 -4.61
N VAL A 55 1.35 1.63 -4.05
CA VAL A 55 0.40 2.74 -4.17
C VAL A 55 -0.08 3.18 -2.78
N GLY A 56 -0.18 4.49 -2.56
CA GLY A 56 -0.57 5.10 -1.30
C GLY A 56 0.62 5.51 -0.42
N GLY A 57 0.52 6.67 0.23
CA GLY A 57 1.62 7.28 0.99
C GLY A 57 2.19 6.43 2.13
N SER A 58 1.36 5.58 2.77
CA SER A 58 1.83 4.66 3.82
C SER A 58 2.84 3.63 3.32
N THR A 59 2.89 3.34 2.02
CA THR A 59 3.90 2.44 1.42
C THR A 59 5.32 3.01 1.43
N ARG A 60 5.47 4.31 1.75
CA ARG A 60 6.78 4.96 1.95
C ARG A 60 7.47 4.52 3.25
N MET A 61 6.75 3.85 4.16
CA MET A 61 7.34 3.27 5.36
C MET A 61 8.29 2.11 5.00
N PRO A 62 9.58 2.14 5.41
CA PRO A 62 10.54 1.10 5.01
C PRO A 62 10.10 -0.33 5.33
N ALA A 63 9.45 -0.54 6.47
CA ALA A 63 8.95 -1.86 6.87
C ALA A 63 7.91 -2.43 5.90
N VAL A 64 7.12 -1.58 5.21
CA VAL A 64 6.17 -2.02 4.19
C VAL A 64 6.89 -2.51 2.94
N SER A 65 7.91 -1.77 2.49
CA SER A 65 8.70 -2.20 1.33
C SER A 65 9.46 -3.50 1.60
N GLU A 66 10.01 -3.68 2.81
CA GLU A 66 10.70 -4.91 3.18
C GLU A 66 9.74 -6.10 3.29
N LEU A 67 8.55 -5.90 3.89
CA LEU A 67 7.51 -6.91 3.92
C LEU A 67 7.09 -7.34 2.50
N VAL A 68 6.94 -6.40 1.58
CA VAL A 68 6.55 -6.71 0.20
C VAL A 68 7.66 -7.50 -0.51
N LYS A 69 8.93 -7.17 -0.29
CA LYS A 69 10.05 -7.97 -0.81
C LYS A 69 10.02 -9.39 -0.25
N GLU A 70 9.81 -9.55 1.06
CA GLU A 70 9.67 -10.86 1.71
C GLU A 70 8.55 -11.68 1.05
N LEU A 71 7.36 -11.10 0.93
CA LEU A 71 6.17 -11.76 0.38
C LEU A 71 6.30 -12.12 -1.10
N THR A 72 7.07 -11.34 -1.86
CA THR A 72 7.23 -11.51 -3.31
C THR A 72 8.47 -12.32 -3.71
N GLY A 73 9.18 -12.91 -2.74
CA GLY A 73 10.38 -13.70 -3.01
C GLY A 73 11.61 -12.87 -3.40
N GLY A 74 11.71 -11.65 -2.86
CA GLY A 74 12.84 -10.74 -3.06
C GLY A 74 12.69 -9.76 -4.22
N ARG A 75 11.49 -9.61 -4.79
CA ARG A 75 11.27 -8.66 -5.90
C ARG A 75 11.25 -7.22 -5.40
N GLU A 76 12.02 -6.36 -6.07
CA GLU A 76 12.06 -4.93 -5.77
C GLU A 76 10.83 -4.21 -6.36
N PRO A 77 10.12 -3.38 -5.58
CA PRO A 77 9.01 -2.60 -6.10
C PRO A 77 9.43 -1.56 -7.13
N ASN A 78 8.57 -1.38 -8.14
CA ASN A 78 8.74 -0.39 -9.20
C ASN A 78 8.59 1.04 -8.63
N LYS A 79 9.59 1.88 -8.87
CA LYS A 79 9.66 3.29 -8.44
C LYS A 79 9.31 4.29 -9.53
N GLY A 80 8.93 3.83 -10.73
CA GLY A 80 8.55 4.66 -11.88
C GLY A 80 7.18 5.31 -11.76
N VAL A 81 6.48 5.11 -10.64
CA VAL A 81 5.12 5.56 -10.40
C VAL A 81 5.08 6.36 -9.10
N ASN A 82 4.45 7.54 -9.12
CA ASN A 82 4.23 8.31 -7.90
C ASN A 82 3.10 7.65 -7.06
N PRO A 83 3.39 7.13 -5.86
CA PRO A 83 2.40 6.41 -5.06
C PRO A 83 1.23 7.28 -4.60
N ASP A 84 1.41 8.60 -4.54
CA ASP A 84 0.40 9.53 -4.00
C ASP A 84 -0.59 10.01 -5.08
N GLU A 85 -0.19 9.97 -6.35
CA GLU A 85 -0.94 10.59 -7.46
C GLU A 85 -1.42 9.58 -8.51
N VAL A 86 -0.82 8.38 -8.56
CA VAL A 86 -1.08 7.40 -9.64
C VAL A 86 -2.56 7.04 -9.78
N VAL A 87 -3.29 6.97 -8.67
CA VAL A 87 -4.72 6.64 -8.70
C VAL A 87 -5.51 7.72 -9.45
N ALA A 88 -5.21 9.01 -9.20
CA ALA A 88 -5.87 10.12 -9.88
C ALA A 88 -5.51 10.15 -11.38
N VAL A 89 -4.26 9.85 -11.72
CA VAL A 89 -3.81 9.74 -13.12
C VAL A 89 -4.53 8.59 -13.83
N GLY A 90 -4.66 7.42 -13.20
CA GLY A 90 -5.40 6.28 -13.72
C GLY A 90 -6.88 6.60 -13.96
N ALA A 91 -7.52 7.32 -13.03
CA ALA A 91 -8.90 7.77 -13.19
C ALA A 91 -9.07 8.73 -14.38
N ALA A 92 -8.14 9.68 -14.55
CA ALA A 92 -8.15 10.60 -15.69
C ALA A 92 -7.96 9.86 -17.03
N LEU A 93 -7.07 8.87 -17.06
CA LEU A 93 -6.88 8.00 -18.24
C LEU A 93 -8.16 7.25 -18.58
N GLN A 94 -8.82 6.65 -17.59
CA GLN A 94 -10.09 5.95 -17.79
C GLN A 94 -11.18 6.88 -18.33
N ALA A 95 -11.24 8.14 -17.88
CA ALA A 95 -12.15 9.14 -18.44
C ALA A 95 -11.86 9.44 -19.92
N GLY A 96 -10.58 9.50 -20.30
CA GLY A 96 -10.16 9.64 -21.71
C GLY A 96 -10.56 8.45 -22.58
N VAL A 97 -10.51 7.22 -22.04
CA VAL A 97 -10.99 6.01 -22.73
C VAL A 97 -12.50 6.08 -22.96
N LEU A 98 -13.28 6.48 -21.94
CA LEU A 98 -14.74 6.62 -22.05
C LEU A 98 -15.16 7.70 -23.06
N ARG A 99 -14.35 8.74 -23.27
CA ARG A 99 -14.59 9.79 -24.29
C ARG A 99 -14.12 9.39 -25.69
N GLY A 100 -13.40 8.28 -25.83
CA GLY A 100 -12.78 7.85 -27.09
C GLY A 100 -11.55 8.68 -27.49
N GLU A 101 -11.02 9.50 -26.58
CA GLU A 101 -9.79 10.28 -26.76
C GLU A 101 -8.55 9.38 -26.64
N VAL A 102 -8.63 8.35 -25.79
CA VAL A 102 -7.63 7.29 -25.64
C VAL A 102 -8.15 6.03 -26.32
N LYS A 103 -7.39 5.51 -27.28
CA LYS A 103 -7.76 4.33 -28.08
C LYS A 103 -6.89 3.14 -27.69
N ASP A 104 -7.35 1.95 -28.06
CA ASP A 104 -6.64 0.68 -27.89
C ASP A 104 -6.39 0.25 -26.43
N VAL A 105 -7.28 0.65 -25.52
CA VAL A 105 -7.29 0.21 -24.11
C VAL A 105 -8.58 -0.54 -23.81
N LEU A 106 -8.45 -1.77 -23.29
CA LEU A 106 -9.56 -2.57 -22.78
C LEU A 106 -9.31 -2.88 -21.30
N LEU A 107 -10.31 -2.57 -20.45
CA LEU A 107 -10.29 -2.86 -19.02
C LEU A 107 -11.42 -3.84 -18.69
N LEU A 108 -11.08 -4.95 -18.04
CA LEU A 108 -12.02 -5.92 -17.50
C LEU A 108 -11.80 -5.98 -15.98
N ASP A 109 -12.83 -5.65 -15.21
CA ASP A 109 -12.78 -5.58 -13.74
C ASP A 109 -13.79 -6.56 -13.12
N VAL A 110 -13.62 -6.88 -11.84
CA VAL A 110 -14.39 -7.90 -11.11
C VAL A 110 -15.11 -7.33 -9.90
N THR A 111 -16.15 -8.03 -9.43
CA THR A 111 -16.79 -7.70 -8.15
C THR A 111 -16.04 -8.39 -7.00
N PRO A 112 -15.63 -7.66 -5.94
CA PRO A 112 -14.72 -8.20 -4.93
C PRO A 112 -15.40 -9.06 -3.86
N LEU A 113 -16.73 -9.07 -3.80
CA LEU A 113 -17.51 -9.77 -2.78
C LEU A 113 -18.58 -10.61 -3.46
N SER A 114 -18.94 -11.74 -2.84
CA SER A 114 -20.09 -12.53 -3.25
C SER A 114 -21.39 -11.72 -3.14
N LEU A 115 -22.32 -11.98 -4.06
CA LEU A 115 -23.65 -11.38 -4.13
C LEU A 115 -24.68 -12.16 -3.32
#